data_AF-A0A369GZT0-F1
#
_entry.id   AF-A0A369GZT0-F1
#
_cell.length_a   1.000
_cell.length_b   1.000
_cell.length_c   1.000
_cell.angle_alpha   90.00
_cell.angle_beta   90.00
_cell.angle_gamma   90.00
#
_symmetry.space_group_name_H-M   'P 1'
#
loop_
_entity.id
_entity.type
_entity.pdbx_description
1 polymer ?
#
loop_
_entity_poly.entity_id
_entity_poly.type
_entity_poly.pdbx_seq_one_letter_code
_entity_poly.pdbx_strand_id
1 'polypeptide(L)'
;MEDIVHARLENLGMNKLRLPLGSSPTERHVPIMASADIKTKSHVVVFFGEPCQELGILAKRVSNGRGGIDKGTMVSVVRALQAQTPSQGIILANPGQLYWWPEGRRALTVIASQAVPLPSLVHHGYRFVSGLHDVPGNESAARHVRYVCREVVDALVKSDATVSFVAIGQSCELLTQYLDEDWATWEGRLKSMLLLGHVYADDELVNSAFKDFLAKRTRAYLASDLPLDMPLAPPTGNEAESIPNLGCPCYSSSETYYTELILIRALVPALNYLQVAATTPDFVNPTIVALKRPEEPMEDNWEKVPEESRPSISIGVENRGT
;
A
#
# COMPACT_ATOMS: atom_id res chain seq x y z
N MET A 1 -8.37 -17.53 7.45
CA MET A 1 -7.04 -17.20 6.88
C MET A 1 -6.40 -16.08 7.67
N GLU A 2 -7.07 -14.94 7.87
CA GLU A 2 -6.58 -13.82 8.68
C GLU A 2 -6.03 -14.25 10.06
N ASP A 3 -6.79 -15.04 10.82
CA ASP A 3 -6.34 -15.54 12.14
C ASP A 3 -5.04 -16.36 12.07
N ILE A 4 -4.86 -17.15 11.00
CA ILE A 4 -3.63 -17.94 10.79
C ILE A 4 -2.45 -17.00 10.51
N VAL A 5 -2.67 -15.92 9.76
CA VAL A 5 -1.64 -14.92 9.48
C VAL A 5 -1.28 -14.15 10.74
N HIS A 6 -2.27 -13.69 11.51
CA HIS A 6 -2.05 -12.99 12.77
C HIS A 6 -1.31 -13.87 13.77
N ALA A 7 -1.71 -15.15 13.94
CA ALA A 7 -1.00 -16.08 14.81
C ALA A 7 0.47 -16.32 14.38
N ARG A 8 0.75 -16.35 13.07
CA ARG A 8 2.13 -16.45 12.56
C ARG A 8 2.94 -15.18 12.84
N LEU A 9 2.32 -14.01 12.74
CA LEU A 9 2.95 -12.74 13.07
C LEU A 9 3.19 -12.62 14.59
N GLU A 10 2.26 -13.10 15.41
CA GLU A 10 2.42 -13.19 16.87
C GLU A 10 3.59 -14.11 17.26
N ASN A 11 3.74 -15.24 16.58
CA ASN A 11 4.91 -16.12 16.75
C ASN A 11 6.23 -15.47 16.31
N LEU A 12 6.19 -14.41 15.50
CA LEU A 12 7.35 -13.58 15.16
C LEU A 12 7.56 -12.41 16.14
N GLY A 13 6.81 -12.34 17.24
CA GLY A 13 6.93 -11.29 18.25
C GLY A 13 6.17 -10.00 17.90
N MET A 14 5.14 -10.08 17.05
CA MET A 14 4.22 -8.97 16.80
C MET A 14 3.03 -9.02 17.75
N ASN A 15 2.62 -7.89 18.30
CA ASN A 15 1.44 -7.76 19.14
C ASN A 15 0.28 -7.17 18.35
N LYS A 16 -0.90 -7.81 18.41
CA LYS A 16 -2.13 -7.26 17.88
C LYS A 16 -2.66 -6.15 18.79
N LEU A 17 -2.91 -4.98 18.20
CA LEU A 17 -3.53 -3.83 18.87
C LEU A 17 -4.86 -3.48 18.20
N ARG A 18 -5.70 -2.73 18.91
CA ARG A 18 -7.00 -2.25 18.43
C ARG A 18 -6.97 -0.74 18.37
N LEU A 19 -7.51 -0.18 17.28
CA LEU A 19 -7.74 1.25 17.14
C LEU A 19 -9.24 1.54 17.18
N PRO A 20 -9.70 2.56 17.94
CA PRO A 20 -8.92 3.42 18.82
C PRO A 20 -8.10 2.69 19.89
N LEU A 21 -6.94 3.24 20.26
CA LEU A 21 -6.10 2.66 21.30
C LEU A 21 -6.90 2.57 22.61
N GLY A 22 -6.86 1.39 23.24
CA GLY A 22 -7.63 1.11 24.46
C GLY A 22 -9.00 0.47 24.21
N SER A 23 -9.47 0.36 22.96
CA SER A 23 -10.73 -0.33 22.65
C SER A 23 -10.70 -1.80 23.08
N SER A 24 -11.79 -2.24 23.70
CA SER A 24 -12.05 -3.64 24.04
C SER A 24 -12.39 -4.48 22.80
N PRO A 25 -12.32 -5.83 22.88
CA PRO A 25 -12.67 -6.70 21.76
C PRO A 25 -14.13 -6.59 21.28
N THR A 26 -15.03 -6.06 22.10
CA THR A 26 -16.46 -5.92 21.78
C THR A 26 -16.83 -4.53 21.26
N GLU A 27 -15.95 -3.55 21.43
CA GLU A 27 -16.14 -2.21 20.90
C GLU A 27 -15.71 -2.12 19.44
N ARG A 28 -16.18 -1.09 18.74
CA ARG A 28 -15.87 -0.84 17.33
C ARG A 28 -14.39 -0.54 17.19
N HIS A 29 -13.66 -1.43 16.53
CA HIS A 29 -12.22 -1.31 16.36
C HIS A 29 -11.71 -1.87 15.04
N VAL A 30 -10.56 -1.34 14.59
CA VAL A 30 -9.75 -1.91 13.50
C VAL A 30 -8.45 -2.46 14.08
N PRO A 31 -7.99 -3.66 13.66
CA PRO A 31 -6.73 -4.20 14.14
C PRO A 31 -5.52 -3.53 13.45
N ILE A 32 -4.42 -3.41 14.19
CA ILE A 32 -3.06 -3.22 13.67
C ILE A 32 -2.12 -4.19 14.37
N MET A 33 -0.87 -4.33 13.91
CA MET A 33 0.16 -5.07 14.65
C MET A 33 1.42 -4.23 14.85
N ALA A 34 2.08 -4.38 15.99
CA ALA A 34 3.36 -3.72 16.26
C ALA A 34 4.36 -4.70 16.90
N SER A 35 5.66 -4.57 16.64
CA SER A 35 6.66 -5.45 17.27
C SER A 35 6.68 -5.26 18.79
N ALA A 36 6.81 -6.35 19.54
CA ALA A 36 6.75 -6.32 21.00
C ALA A 36 7.87 -5.47 21.64
N ASP A 37 9.00 -5.36 20.95
CA ASP A 37 10.19 -4.63 21.36
C ASP A 37 10.25 -3.19 20.82
N ILE A 38 9.18 -2.70 20.17
CA ILE A 38 9.15 -1.40 19.47
C ILE A 38 9.66 -0.23 20.32
N LYS A 39 9.35 -0.22 21.63
CA LYS A 39 9.78 0.83 22.57
C LYS A 39 11.29 0.89 22.79
N THR A 40 12.03 -0.16 22.43
CA THR A 40 13.50 -0.21 22.57
C THR A 40 14.23 0.20 21.29
N LYS A 41 13.51 0.34 20.17
CA LYS A 41 14.09 0.53 18.85
C LYS A 41 14.39 2.01 18.60
N SER A 42 15.55 2.27 17.98
CA SER A 42 15.96 3.61 17.53
C SER A 42 15.40 3.97 16.15
N HIS A 43 14.95 2.98 15.38
CA HIS A 43 14.31 3.13 14.09
C HIS A 43 13.08 2.24 13.98
N VAL A 44 11.98 2.76 13.44
CA VAL A 44 10.72 2.03 13.24
C VAL A 44 10.27 2.14 11.79
N VAL A 45 9.85 1.02 11.21
CA VAL A 45 9.21 0.98 9.89
C VAL A 45 7.71 0.80 10.07
N VAL A 46 6.94 1.69 9.46
CA VAL A 46 5.48 1.67 9.48
C VAL A 46 4.96 1.33 8.08
N PHE A 47 4.21 0.25 7.99
CA PHE A 47 3.58 -0.20 6.75
C PHE A 47 2.12 0.23 6.70
N PHE A 48 1.71 0.80 5.57
CA PHE A 48 0.32 0.98 5.17
C PHE A 48 0.04 0.06 3.97
N GLY A 49 -0.72 -1.00 4.23
CA GLY A 49 -1.18 -1.93 3.20
C GLY A 49 -2.15 -1.29 2.20
N GLU A 50 -2.51 -2.02 1.16
CA GLU A 50 -3.50 -1.59 0.18
C GLU A 50 -4.93 -1.68 0.78
N PRO A 51 -5.76 -0.61 0.71
CA PRO A 51 -7.13 -0.60 1.22
C PRO A 51 -8.05 -1.75 0.79
N CYS A 52 -7.77 -2.47 -0.29
CA CYS A 52 -8.58 -3.62 -0.69
C CYS A 52 -8.22 -4.93 0.03
N GLN A 53 -7.13 -4.97 0.80
CA GLN A 53 -6.63 -6.16 1.51
C GLN A 53 -6.94 -6.10 3.02
N GLU A 54 -6.94 -7.25 3.70
CA GLU A 54 -6.93 -7.31 5.17
C GLU A 54 -5.53 -7.09 5.76
N LEU A 55 -5.45 -6.76 7.05
CA LEU A 55 -4.22 -6.62 7.80
C LEU A 55 -3.37 -7.88 7.72
N GLY A 56 -2.13 -7.70 7.28
CA GLY A 56 -1.17 -8.78 7.15
C GLY A 56 -1.22 -9.50 5.81
N ILE A 57 -2.21 -9.24 4.94
CA ILE A 57 -2.30 -9.84 3.61
C ILE A 57 -1.64 -8.94 2.58
N LEU A 58 -0.79 -9.51 1.71
CA LEU A 58 -0.27 -8.81 0.53
C LEU A 58 -1.07 -9.19 -0.71
N ALA A 59 -1.11 -10.50 -1.02
CA ALA A 59 -1.79 -10.99 -2.19
C ALA A 59 -2.39 -12.38 -1.95
N LYS A 60 -3.73 -12.46 -1.91
CA LYS A 60 -4.46 -13.72 -1.69
C LYS A 60 -4.16 -14.78 -2.75
N ARG A 61 -3.91 -14.35 -3.99
CA ARG A 61 -3.51 -15.26 -5.09
C ARG A 61 -2.19 -15.98 -4.82
N VAL A 62 -1.28 -15.35 -4.06
CA VAL A 62 -0.01 -15.96 -3.67
C VAL A 62 -0.20 -16.80 -2.42
N SER A 63 -0.94 -16.28 -1.42
CA SER A 63 -1.14 -16.97 -0.15
C SER A 63 -1.92 -18.28 -0.29
N ASN A 64 -2.86 -18.32 -1.25
CA ASN A 64 -3.63 -19.52 -1.60
C ASN A 64 -2.98 -20.35 -2.72
N GLY A 65 -1.83 -19.92 -3.26
CA GLY A 65 -1.13 -20.55 -4.36
C GLY A 65 0.21 -21.15 -3.96
N ARG A 66 1.12 -21.28 -4.94
CA ARG A 66 2.45 -21.91 -4.77
C ARG A 66 3.36 -21.18 -3.77
N GLY A 67 3.14 -19.88 -3.54
CA GLY A 67 3.91 -19.11 -2.55
C GLY A 67 3.49 -19.41 -1.11
N GLY A 68 2.27 -19.93 -0.91
CA GLY A 68 1.69 -20.20 0.38
C GLY A 68 1.54 -18.94 1.24
N ILE A 69 0.98 -19.13 2.44
CA ILE A 69 0.76 -18.05 3.42
C ILE A 69 2.03 -17.21 3.63
N ASP A 70 3.19 -17.84 3.66
CA ASP A 70 4.44 -17.15 3.97
C ASP A 70 4.75 -16.01 2.99
N LYS A 71 4.78 -16.30 1.68
CA LYS A 71 5.16 -15.33 0.65
C LYS A 71 4.04 -14.35 0.31
N GLY A 72 2.78 -14.75 0.50
CA GLY A 72 1.61 -13.91 0.15
C GLY A 72 1.19 -12.92 1.24
N THR A 73 1.93 -12.83 2.34
CA THR A 73 1.53 -12.07 3.54
C THR A 73 2.72 -11.31 4.13
N MET A 74 2.45 -10.48 5.14
CA MET A 74 3.49 -9.75 5.87
C MET A 74 4.43 -10.65 6.68
N VAL A 75 4.17 -11.97 6.76
CA VAL A 75 5.04 -12.91 7.48
C VAL A 75 6.46 -12.92 6.89
N SER A 76 6.61 -13.03 5.56
CA SER A 76 7.94 -12.98 4.92
C SER A 76 8.60 -11.60 5.07
N VAL A 77 7.80 -10.53 5.10
CA VAL A 77 8.29 -9.14 5.26
C VAL A 77 8.86 -8.93 6.66
N VAL A 78 8.11 -9.34 7.70
CA VAL A 78 8.56 -9.23 9.09
C VAL A 78 9.86 -10.03 9.30
N ARG A 79 9.95 -11.25 8.78
CA ARG A 79 11.21 -12.02 8.86
C ARG A 79 12.37 -11.34 8.15
N ALA A 80 12.13 -10.77 6.96
CA ALA A 80 13.17 -10.06 6.22
C ALA A 80 13.68 -8.84 6.99
N LEU A 81 12.79 -8.06 7.61
CA LEU A 81 13.15 -6.92 8.46
C LEU A 81 13.89 -7.35 9.73
N GLN A 82 13.46 -8.46 10.37
CA GLN A 82 14.12 -8.99 11.56
C GLN A 82 15.54 -9.52 11.27
N ALA A 83 15.81 -9.93 10.04
CA ALA A 83 17.14 -10.34 9.60
C ALA A 83 18.08 -9.15 9.31
N GLN A 84 17.55 -7.93 9.19
CA GLN A 84 18.36 -6.72 8.98
C GLN A 84 19.06 -6.29 10.27
N THR A 85 20.29 -5.76 10.12
CA THR A 85 21.07 -5.20 11.23
C THR A 85 21.38 -3.73 10.95
N PRO A 86 21.04 -2.78 11.85
CA PRO A 86 20.36 -3.00 13.12
C PRO A 86 18.88 -3.40 12.95
N SER A 87 18.36 -4.20 13.87
CA SER A 87 16.94 -4.59 13.88
C SER A 87 16.06 -3.36 14.10
N GLN A 88 14.95 -3.27 13.38
CA GLN A 88 14.01 -2.15 13.42
C GLN A 88 12.75 -2.52 14.21
N GLY A 89 12.04 -1.52 14.73
CA GLY A 89 10.66 -1.70 15.18
C GLY A 89 9.73 -1.77 13.98
N ILE A 90 8.61 -2.48 14.11
CA ILE A 90 7.70 -2.69 12.98
C ILE A 90 6.29 -2.32 13.42
N ILE A 91 5.59 -1.53 12.61
CA ILE A 91 4.14 -1.34 12.70
C ILE A 91 3.52 -1.77 11.38
N LEU A 92 2.50 -2.62 11.44
CA LEU A 92 1.68 -3.04 10.32
C LEU A 92 0.30 -2.45 10.51
N ALA A 93 -0.07 -1.53 9.63
CA ALA A 93 -1.41 -0.97 9.54
C ALA A 93 -1.98 -1.22 8.13
N ASN A 94 -3.29 -1.33 8.03
CA ASN A 94 -3.95 -1.42 6.75
C ASN A 94 -5.25 -0.59 6.79
N PRO A 95 -5.36 0.48 5.99
CA PRO A 95 -6.57 1.29 5.90
C PRO A 95 -7.76 0.60 5.21
N GLY A 96 -7.68 -0.71 4.93
CA GLY A 96 -8.74 -1.45 4.27
C GLY A 96 -9.87 -1.95 5.16
N GLN A 97 -9.61 -2.28 6.43
CA GLN A 97 -10.60 -2.89 7.32
C GLN A 97 -11.34 -1.84 8.17
N LEU A 98 -12.09 -0.94 7.54
CA LEU A 98 -12.76 0.18 8.23
C LEU A 98 -14.28 0.04 8.35
N TYR A 99 -14.85 -1.05 7.84
CA TYR A 99 -16.27 -1.37 8.05
C TYR A 99 -16.45 -2.21 9.31
N TRP A 100 -17.00 -1.65 10.38
CA TRP A 100 -17.35 -2.43 11.56
C TRP A 100 -18.58 -3.30 11.31
N TRP A 101 -18.45 -4.61 11.52
CA TRP A 101 -19.55 -5.57 11.44
C TRP A 101 -20.02 -5.94 12.86
N PRO A 102 -21.20 -5.45 13.32
CA PRO A 102 -21.65 -5.65 14.70
C PRO A 102 -21.83 -7.10 15.11
N GLU A 103 -22.43 -7.92 14.25
CA GLU A 103 -22.73 -9.32 14.55
C GLU A 103 -21.46 -10.17 14.65
N GLY A 104 -20.47 -9.88 13.80
CA GLY A 104 -19.17 -10.55 13.82
C GLY A 104 -18.16 -9.93 14.79
N ARG A 105 -18.48 -8.78 15.40
CA ARG A 105 -17.62 -8.01 16.32
C ARG A 105 -16.20 -7.81 15.78
N ARG A 106 -16.10 -7.47 14.50
CA ARG A 106 -14.82 -7.25 13.82
C ARG A 106 -14.97 -6.26 12.68
N ALA A 107 -13.85 -5.65 12.30
CA ALA A 107 -13.80 -4.83 11.10
C ALA A 107 -13.53 -5.67 9.83
N LEU A 108 -14.17 -5.25 8.74
CA LEU A 108 -14.14 -5.86 7.42
C LEU A 108 -13.61 -4.86 6.40
N THR A 109 -13.07 -5.38 5.30
CA THR A 109 -12.94 -4.58 4.09
C THR A 109 -14.31 -4.31 3.47
N VAL A 110 -14.41 -3.29 2.62
CA VAL A 110 -15.63 -2.99 1.86
C VAL A 110 -16.06 -4.18 1.01
N ILE A 111 -15.10 -4.90 0.41
CA ILE A 111 -15.39 -6.11 -0.37
C ILE A 111 -15.91 -7.23 0.54
N ALA A 112 -15.28 -7.44 1.70
CA ALA A 112 -15.69 -8.49 2.62
C ALA A 112 -17.06 -8.21 3.26
N SER A 113 -17.45 -6.95 3.45
CA SER A 113 -18.78 -6.61 3.98
C SER A 113 -19.91 -6.98 3.02
N GLN A 114 -19.66 -6.93 1.71
CA GLN A 114 -20.61 -7.39 0.68
C GLN A 114 -20.75 -8.92 0.64
N ALA A 115 -19.81 -9.65 1.21
CA ALA A 115 -19.80 -11.12 1.24
C ALA A 115 -20.30 -11.70 2.58
N VAL A 116 -20.81 -10.86 3.49
CA VAL A 116 -21.40 -11.34 4.75
C VAL A 116 -22.67 -12.14 4.45
N PRO A 117 -22.88 -13.31 5.09
CA PRO A 117 -24.07 -14.14 4.86
C PRO A 117 -25.36 -13.35 5.06
N LEU A 118 -26.28 -13.45 4.09
CA LEU A 118 -27.59 -12.82 4.17
C LEU A 118 -28.65 -13.81 4.66
N PRO A 119 -29.73 -13.33 5.32
CA PRO A 119 -30.79 -14.22 5.79
C PRO A 119 -31.50 -15.01 4.68
N SER A 120 -31.54 -14.49 3.44
CA SER A 120 -32.08 -15.19 2.27
C SER A 120 -31.56 -14.61 0.94
N LEU A 121 -31.78 -15.33 -0.16
CA LEU A 121 -31.35 -14.95 -1.53
C LEU A 121 -31.98 -13.66 -2.07
N VAL A 122 -33.08 -13.17 -1.49
CA VAL A 122 -33.79 -11.96 -1.94
C VAL A 122 -33.37 -10.69 -1.20
N HIS A 123 -32.42 -10.78 -0.26
CA HIS A 123 -31.91 -9.60 0.44
C HIS A 123 -30.86 -8.87 -0.41
N HIS A 124 -30.90 -7.53 -0.42
CA HIS A 124 -30.02 -6.68 -1.24
C HIS A 124 -28.65 -6.37 -0.62
N GLY A 125 -28.18 -7.18 0.34
CA GLY A 125 -26.95 -6.91 1.08
C GLY A 125 -27.14 -6.01 2.31
N TYR A 126 -26.06 -5.80 3.06
CA TYR A 126 -26.03 -4.90 4.21
C TYR A 126 -25.70 -3.47 3.77
N ARG A 127 -26.65 -2.54 3.98
CA ARG A 127 -26.42 -1.11 3.74
C ARG A 127 -25.43 -0.55 4.76
N PHE A 128 -24.52 0.32 4.32
CA PHE A 128 -23.69 1.08 5.25
C PHE A 128 -24.54 2.07 6.06
N VAL A 129 -24.39 2.06 7.40
CA VAL A 129 -25.06 2.97 8.32
C VAL A 129 -23.98 3.67 9.14
N SER A 130 -23.83 4.98 8.93
CA SER A 130 -22.91 5.80 9.70
C SER A 130 -23.27 5.75 11.19
N GLY A 131 -22.25 5.77 12.04
CA GLY A 131 -22.34 5.60 13.48
C GLY A 131 -22.49 4.15 13.94
N LEU A 132 -22.99 3.25 13.10
CA LEU A 132 -23.07 1.82 13.40
C LEU A 132 -21.85 1.06 12.87
N HIS A 133 -21.52 1.29 11.59
CA HIS A 133 -20.41 0.61 10.90
C HIS A 133 -19.11 1.42 10.92
N ASP A 134 -19.13 2.64 11.43
CA ASP A 134 -17.92 3.45 11.60
C ASP A 134 -17.05 2.90 12.74
N VAL A 135 -15.74 2.86 12.52
CA VAL A 135 -14.76 2.73 13.61
C VAL A 135 -14.35 4.14 14.06
N PRO A 136 -14.60 4.54 15.32
CA PRO A 136 -14.28 5.89 15.78
C PRO A 136 -12.82 6.30 15.51
N GLY A 137 -12.61 7.52 15.03
CA GLY A 137 -11.29 8.06 14.66
C GLY A 137 -10.65 7.41 13.43
N ASN A 138 -11.28 6.38 12.86
CA ASN A 138 -10.81 5.59 11.73
C ASN A 138 -11.94 5.40 10.71
N GLU A 139 -12.81 6.40 10.56
CA GLU A 139 -14.02 6.32 9.72
C GLU A 139 -13.71 6.31 8.22
N SER A 140 -12.49 6.67 7.82
CA SER A 140 -12.03 6.64 6.44
C SER A 140 -10.56 6.25 6.34
N ALA A 141 -10.11 5.83 5.16
CA ALA A 141 -8.72 5.46 4.92
C ALA A 141 -7.74 6.60 5.28
N ALA A 142 -8.06 7.83 4.89
CA ALA A 142 -7.29 9.03 5.26
C ALA A 142 -7.26 9.25 6.78
N ARG A 143 -8.40 9.06 7.48
CA ARG A 143 -8.45 9.17 8.94
C ARG A 143 -7.63 8.08 9.62
N HIS A 144 -7.64 6.85 9.09
CA HIS A 144 -6.82 5.76 9.61
C HIS A 144 -5.32 6.05 9.47
N VAL A 145 -4.87 6.52 8.29
CA VAL A 145 -3.47 6.94 8.09
C VAL A 145 -3.09 8.02 9.10
N ARG A 146 -3.90 9.07 9.25
CA ARG A 146 -3.67 10.12 10.24
C ARG A 146 -3.63 9.58 11.67
N TYR A 147 -4.56 8.70 12.05
CA TYR A 147 -4.63 8.11 13.38
C TYR A 147 -3.36 7.29 13.69
N VAL A 148 -2.90 6.48 12.73
CA VAL A 148 -1.65 5.72 12.90
C VAL A 148 -0.45 6.65 13.03
N CYS A 149 -0.34 7.64 12.15
CA CYS A 149 0.76 8.60 12.16
C CYS A 149 0.81 9.45 13.44
N ARG A 150 -0.33 9.87 13.98
CA ARG A 150 -0.40 10.75 15.18
C ARG A 150 -0.48 9.93 16.47
N GLU A 151 -1.54 9.14 16.62
CA GLU A 151 -1.86 8.51 17.89
C GLU A 151 -1.00 7.25 18.13
N VAL A 152 -0.81 6.42 17.10
CA VAL A 152 -0.09 5.15 17.27
C VAL A 152 1.41 5.37 17.34
N VAL A 153 1.98 6.17 16.44
CA VAL A 153 3.42 6.45 16.47
C VAL A 153 3.80 7.18 17.76
N ASP A 154 3.07 8.19 18.21
CA ASP A 154 3.41 8.90 19.45
C ASP A 154 3.24 8.02 20.70
N ALA A 155 2.29 7.09 20.71
CA ALA A 155 2.09 6.17 21.83
C ALA A 155 3.11 5.03 21.92
N LEU A 156 3.58 4.52 20.76
CA LEU A 156 4.38 3.29 20.71
C LEU A 156 5.87 3.53 20.42
N VAL A 157 6.20 4.59 19.69
CA VAL A 157 7.56 4.86 19.20
C VAL A 157 8.19 5.91 20.09
N LYS A 158 9.46 5.70 20.48
CA LYS A 158 10.19 6.70 21.28
C LYS A 158 10.19 8.05 20.56
N SER A 159 10.13 9.14 21.31
CA SER A 159 10.14 10.49 20.76
C SER A 159 11.44 10.83 20.01
N ASP A 160 12.56 10.22 20.41
CA ASP A 160 13.88 10.34 19.76
C ASP A 160 14.13 9.30 18.66
N ALA A 161 13.22 8.34 18.48
CA ALA A 161 13.35 7.32 17.45
C ALA A 161 12.91 7.86 16.09
N THR A 162 13.62 7.39 15.07
CA THR A 162 13.40 7.74 13.67
C THR A 162 12.41 6.79 13.02
N VAL A 163 11.78 7.24 11.94
CA VAL A 163 10.72 6.48 11.27
C VAL A 163 11.03 6.35 9.77
N SER A 164 10.60 5.24 9.18
CA SER A 164 10.45 5.11 7.74
C SER A 164 9.05 4.58 7.40
N PHE A 165 8.49 5.02 6.28
CA PHE A 165 7.18 4.55 5.83
C PHE A 165 7.27 3.65 4.60
N VAL A 166 6.39 2.67 4.54
CA VAL A 166 6.12 1.88 3.33
C VAL A 166 4.63 1.95 3.06
N ALA A 167 4.25 2.42 1.87
CA ALA A 167 2.86 2.48 1.45
C ALA A 167 2.65 1.68 0.16
N ILE A 168 1.48 1.05 0.03
CA ILE A 168 1.13 0.20 -1.11
C ILE A 168 -0.16 0.72 -1.78
N GLY A 169 -0.08 0.89 -3.10
CA GLY A 169 -1.14 1.36 -4.00
C GLY A 169 -1.82 2.63 -3.51
N GLN A 170 -3.13 2.59 -3.23
CA GLN A 170 -3.86 3.81 -2.84
C GLN A 170 -3.32 4.43 -1.54
N SER A 171 -2.72 3.63 -0.65
CA SER A 171 -2.08 4.16 0.56
C SER A 171 -0.90 5.10 0.28
N CYS A 172 -0.31 5.05 -0.92
CA CYS A 172 0.72 6.00 -1.33
C CYS A 172 0.17 7.43 -1.34
N GLU A 173 -0.95 7.66 -2.02
CA GLU A 173 -1.64 8.96 -2.10
C GLU A 173 -2.03 9.48 -0.71
N LEU A 174 -2.71 8.63 0.07
CA LEU A 174 -3.21 9.00 1.40
C LEU A 174 -2.07 9.41 2.34
N LEU A 175 -0.94 8.70 2.27
CA LEU A 175 0.22 9.01 3.09
C LEU A 175 0.93 10.29 2.61
N THR A 176 1.11 10.48 1.30
CA THR A 176 1.75 11.69 0.77
C THR A 176 0.93 12.93 1.04
N GLN A 177 -0.40 12.88 0.89
CA GLN A 177 -1.29 14.01 1.25
C GLN A 177 -1.19 14.34 2.75
N TYR A 178 -1.21 13.33 3.62
CA TYR A 178 -1.05 13.55 5.06
C TYR A 178 0.31 14.19 5.41
N LEU A 179 1.41 13.71 4.81
CA LEU A 179 2.75 14.23 5.06
C LEU A 179 2.97 15.62 4.50
N ASP A 180 2.33 15.98 3.38
CA ASP A 180 2.37 17.34 2.83
C ASP A 180 1.75 18.36 3.79
N GLU A 181 0.61 18.01 4.38
CA GLU A 181 -0.11 18.84 5.36
C GLU A 181 0.61 18.97 6.71
N ASP A 182 1.20 17.88 7.23
CA ASP A 182 1.78 17.81 8.60
C ASP A 182 3.31 17.64 8.58
N TRP A 183 3.98 18.09 7.51
CA TRP A 183 5.42 17.85 7.31
C TRP A 183 6.29 18.32 8.47
N ALA A 184 5.94 19.44 9.10
CA ALA A 184 6.71 20.00 10.23
C ALA A 184 6.85 19.03 11.41
N THR A 185 5.90 18.11 11.60
CA THR A 185 5.96 17.07 12.64
C THR A 185 6.95 15.95 12.26
N TRP A 186 7.18 15.73 10.97
CA TRP A 186 7.96 14.62 10.42
C TRP A 186 9.36 15.02 9.96
N GLU A 187 9.58 16.30 9.70
CA GLU A 187 10.87 16.84 9.31
C GLU A 187 11.95 16.45 10.33
N GLY A 188 13.03 15.84 9.84
CA GLY A 188 14.11 15.31 10.68
C GLY A 188 13.81 13.94 11.32
N ARG A 189 12.55 13.59 11.62
CA ARG A 189 12.15 12.29 12.19
C ARG A 189 12.01 11.20 11.14
N LEU A 190 11.44 11.53 9.97
CA LEU A 190 11.30 10.63 8.83
C LEU A 190 12.63 10.49 8.08
N LYS A 191 13.08 9.25 7.85
CA LYS A 191 14.40 8.99 7.23
C LYS A 191 14.33 8.40 5.84
N SER A 192 13.31 7.63 5.53
CA SER A 192 13.11 7.12 4.17
C SER A 192 11.67 6.70 3.93
N MET A 193 11.29 6.59 2.65
CA MET A 193 9.99 6.06 2.26
C MET A 193 10.09 5.12 1.06
N LEU A 194 9.20 4.13 1.03
CA LEU A 194 8.89 3.30 -0.14
C LEU A 194 7.44 3.50 -0.56
N LEU A 195 7.23 3.77 -1.84
CA LEU A 195 5.90 3.88 -2.45
C LEU A 195 5.72 2.79 -3.51
N LEU A 196 4.86 1.81 -3.25
CA LEU A 196 4.76 0.59 -4.08
C LEU A 196 3.46 0.65 -4.88
N GLY A 197 3.56 0.85 -6.20
CA GLY A 197 2.39 1.09 -7.07
C GLY A 197 1.86 2.52 -7.02
N HIS A 198 2.74 3.50 -6.78
CA HIS A 198 2.41 4.93 -6.76
C HIS A 198 2.10 5.45 -8.16
N VAL A 199 0.98 6.13 -8.32
CA VAL A 199 0.51 6.64 -9.62
C VAL A 199 0.08 8.10 -9.58
N TYR A 200 0.22 8.77 -8.42
CA TYR A 200 -0.29 10.12 -8.21
C TYR A 200 0.84 11.14 -8.39
N ALA A 201 0.64 12.06 -9.32
CA ALA A 201 1.58 13.15 -9.58
C ALA A 201 1.74 14.05 -8.35
N ASP A 202 2.91 14.67 -8.20
CA ASP A 202 3.21 15.55 -7.08
C ASP A 202 2.69 16.99 -7.26
N ASP A 203 1.86 17.23 -8.29
CA ASP A 203 1.30 18.52 -8.66
C ASP A 203 0.45 19.15 -7.55
N GLU A 204 -0.28 18.31 -6.80
CA GLU A 204 -1.15 18.74 -5.70
C GLU A 204 -0.41 18.91 -4.37
N LEU A 205 0.85 18.47 -4.29
CA LEU A 205 1.66 18.64 -3.07
C LEU A 205 2.23 20.06 -3.03
N VAL A 206 1.96 20.78 -1.94
CA VAL A 206 2.33 22.21 -1.82
C VAL A 206 3.58 22.43 -0.95
N ASN A 207 3.96 21.46 -0.13
CA ASN A 207 5.08 21.59 0.79
C ASN A 207 6.42 21.30 0.09
N SER A 208 7.17 22.35 -0.21
CA SER A 208 8.44 22.24 -0.94
C SER A 208 9.50 21.41 -0.22
N ALA A 209 9.56 21.45 1.11
CA ALA A 209 10.50 20.64 1.89
C ALA A 209 10.13 19.15 1.85
N PHE A 210 8.84 18.82 1.85
CA PHE A 210 8.38 17.46 1.65
C PHE A 210 8.65 16.97 0.21
N LYS A 211 8.41 17.79 -0.82
CA LYS A 211 8.76 17.44 -2.21
C LYS A 211 10.27 17.18 -2.36
N ASP A 212 11.11 17.97 -1.71
CA ASP A 212 12.56 17.75 -1.67
C ASP A 212 12.91 16.41 -0.98
N PHE A 213 12.22 16.09 0.13
CA PHE A 213 12.36 14.78 0.78
C PHE A 213 11.93 13.62 -0.14
N LEU A 214 10.82 13.75 -0.87
CA LEU A 214 10.37 12.75 -1.84
C LEU A 214 11.47 12.48 -2.88
N ALA A 215 12.02 13.53 -3.48
CA ALA A 215 13.06 13.39 -4.49
C ALA A 215 14.33 12.72 -3.93
N LYS A 216 14.73 13.08 -2.70
CA LYS A 216 16.02 12.67 -2.13
C LYS A 216 16.01 11.37 -1.33
N ARG A 217 14.89 11.02 -0.68
CA ARG A 217 14.82 9.91 0.30
C ARG A 217 13.63 8.97 0.11
N THR A 218 12.88 9.13 -0.96
CA THR A 218 11.78 8.22 -1.31
C THR A 218 12.11 7.44 -2.58
N ARG A 219 11.73 6.17 -2.64
CA ARG A 219 11.81 5.36 -3.86
C ARG A 219 10.45 4.76 -4.16
N ALA A 220 10.07 4.80 -5.43
CA ALA A 220 8.89 4.11 -5.92
C ALA A 220 9.23 2.84 -6.70
N TYR A 221 8.40 1.81 -6.54
CA TYR A 221 8.38 0.65 -7.44
C TYR A 221 7.05 0.63 -8.19
N LEU A 222 7.10 0.60 -9.51
CA LEU A 222 5.92 0.62 -10.38
C LEU A 222 5.67 -0.76 -11.01
N ALA A 223 4.42 -1.03 -11.37
CA ALA A 223 4.10 -2.15 -12.21
C ALA A 223 4.81 -1.99 -13.56
N SER A 224 5.64 -2.96 -13.93
CA SER A 224 6.45 -2.96 -15.13
C SER A 224 6.92 -4.38 -15.44
N ASP A 225 6.93 -4.72 -16.72
CA ASP A 225 7.48 -5.95 -17.28
C ASP A 225 9.01 -5.95 -17.39
N LEU A 226 9.65 -4.79 -17.19
CA LEU A 226 11.10 -4.66 -17.24
C LEU A 226 11.78 -5.40 -16.06
N PRO A 227 13.08 -5.73 -16.17
CA PRO A 227 13.83 -6.32 -15.08
C PRO A 227 13.70 -5.55 -13.77
N LEU A 228 13.67 -6.28 -12.64
CA LEU A 228 13.62 -5.69 -11.31
C LEU A 228 14.75 -4.68 -11.11
N ASP A 229 14.45 -3.56 -10.46
CA ASP A 229 15.37 -2.43 -10.21
C ASP A 229 15.85 -1.70 -11.48
N MET A 230 15.24 -1.94 -12.65
CA MET A 230 15.50 -1.10 -13.81
C MET A 230 14.92 0.32 -13.57
N PRO A 231 15.70 1.40 -13.74
CA PRO A 231 15.21 2.76 -13.57
C PRO A 231 14.16 3.11 -14.62
N LEU A 232 13.01 3.63 -14.17
CA LEU A 232 11.88 3.96 -15.04
C LEU A 232 11.68 5.46 -15.22
N ALA A 233 11.79 6.24 -14.14
CA ALA A 233 11.56 7.68 -14.21
C ALA A 233 12.28 8.42 -13.08
N PRO A 234 12.97 9.54 -13.36
CA PRO A 234 13.39 10.49 -12.31
C PRO A 234 12.16 11.11 -11.60
N PRO A 235 12.35 11.88 -10.52
CA PRO A 235 11.24 12.56 -9.82
C PRO A 235 10.29 13.37 -10.72
N THR A 236 10.82 13.92 -11.81
CA THR A 236 10.09 14.72 -12.80
C THR A 236 9.25 13.89 -13.77
N GLY A 237 9.25 12.56 -13.65
CA GLY A 237 8.52 11.66 -14.55
C GLY A 237 9.32 11.25 -15.79
N ASN A 238 8.69 10.43 -16.62
CA ASN A 238 9.20 9.95 -17.90
C ASN A 238 8.05 9.85 -18.90
N GLU A 239 7.92 10.86 -19.76
CA GLU A 239 6.88 10.95 -20.78
C GLU A 239 6.93 9.77 -21.77
N ALA A 240 8.12 9.27 -22.11
CA ALA A 240 8.26 8.14 -23.04
C ALA A 240 7.65 6.83 -22.51
N GLU A 241 7.53 6.70 -21.19
CA GLU A 241 6.90 5.55 -20.53
C GLU A 241 5.52 5.91 -19.95
N SER A 242 4.98 7.10 -20.28
CA SER A 242 3.74 7.64 -19.71
C SER A 242 3.73 7.68 -18.17
N ILE A 243 4.90 7.91 -17.55
CA ILE A 243 5.03 8.03 -16.10
C ILE A 243 5.00 9.53 -15.73
N PRO A 244 4.03 9.99 -14.94
CA PRO A 244 3.96 11.39 -14.54
C PRO A 244 5.07 11.76 -13.54
N ASN A 245 5.15 13.04 -13.16
CA ASN A 245 6.03 13.54 -12.11
C ASN A 245 5.58 13.03 -10.73
N LEU A 246 5.97 11.81 -10.40
CA LEU A 246 5.63 11.15 -9.13
C LEU A 246 6.43 11.67 -7.92
N GLY A 247 7.28 12.69 -8.10
CA GLY A 247 8.04 13.36 -7.05
C GLY A 247 9.21 12.56 -6.48
N CYS A 248 9.39 11.30 -6.91
CA CYS A 248 10.49 10.44 -6.47
C CYS A 248 11.00 9.53 -7.60
N PRO A 249 12.25 9.03 -7.50
CA PRO A 249 12.79 8.07 -8.46
C PRO A 249 11.99 6.76 -8.49
N CYS A 250 11.59 6.34 -9.69
CA CYS A 250 10.76 5.17 -9.93
C CYS A 250 11.57 4.03 -10.58
N TYR A 251 11.33 2.81 -10.10
CA TYR A 251 12.01 1.59 -10.55
C TYR A 251 11.01 0.50 -10.91
N SER A 252 11.41 -0.40 -11.81
CA SER A 252 10.61 -1.56 -12.17
C SER A 252 10.52 -2.55 -11.01
N SER A 253 9.32 -3.05 -10.77
CA SER A 253 9.05 -4.17 -9.86
C SER A 253 9.17 -5.55 -10.51
N SER A 254 9.33 -5.62 -11.84
CA SER A 254 9.20 -6.86 -12.61
C SER A 254 7.86 -7.57 -12.40
N GLU A 255 6.82 -6.79 -12.12
CA GLU A 255 5.43 -7.20 -12.01
C GLU A 255 4.59 -6.36 -12.96
N THR A 256 4.01 -6.99 -13.98
CA THR A 256 3.33 -6.26 -15.06
C THR A 256 1.97 -5.70 -14.67
N TYR A 257 1.20 -6.39 -13.81
CA TYR A 257 -0.24 -6.11 -13.70
C TYR A 257 -0.74 -5.85 -12.29
N TYR A 258 -0.10 -6.44 -11.28
CA TYR A 258 -0.72 -6.51 -9.95
C TYR A 258 0.09 -5.75 -8.90
N THR A 259 -0.40 -4.57 -8.49
CA THR A 259 0.18 -3.76 -7.41
C THR A 259 0.45 -4.57 -6.13
N GLU A 260 -0.47 -5.45 -5.77
CA GLU A 260 -0.37 -6.37 -4.62
C GLU A 260 0.83 -7.33 -4.68
N LEU A 261 1.42 -7.55 -5.86
CA LEU A 261 2.61 -8.40 -6.04
C LEU A 261 3.92 -7.60 -6.04
N ILE A 262 3.89 -6.27 -6.12
CA ILE A 262 5.10 -5.42 -6.19
C ILE A 262 6.02 -5.68 -4.99
N LEU A 263 5.50 -5.60 -3.76
CA LEU A 263 6.32 -5.85 -2.57
C LEU A 263 6.85 -7.29 -2.52
N ILE A 264 6.08 -8.26 -3.02
CA ILE A 264 6.51 -9.66 -3.05
C ILE A 264 7.69 -9.86 -4.00
N ARG A 265 7.68 -9.19 -5.16
CA ARG A 265 8.76 -9.25 -6.16
C ARG A 265 9.99 -8.45 -5.74
N ALA A 266 9.77 -7.23 -5.27
CA ALA A 266 10.82 -6.28 -4.93
C ALA A 266 11.29 -6.38 -3.47
N LEU A 267 10.81 -7.37 -2.69
CA LEU A 267 10.99 -7.42 -1.24
C LEU A 267 12.42 -7.13 -0.78
N VAL A 268 13.38 -7.86 -1.32
CA VAL A 268 14.79 -7.77 -0.91
C VAL A 268 15.39 -6.41 -1.27
N PRO A 269 15.41 -5.96 -2.54
CA PRO A 269 16.00 -4.67 -2.88
C PRO A 269 15.25 -3.48 -2.29
N ALA A 270 13.91 -3.55 -2.16
CA ALA A 270 13.11 -2.49 -1.55
C ALA A 270 13.48 -2.30 -0.08
N LEU A 271 13.47 -3.39 0.72
CA LEU A 271 13.84 -3.29 2.14
C LEU A 271 15.31 -2.92 2.33
N ASN A 272 16.21 -3.35 1.43
CA ASN A 272 17.60 -2.91 1.43
C ASN A 272 17.72 -1.39 1.19
N TYR A 273 17.01 -0.86 0.19
CA TYR A 273 16.95 0.58 -0.05
C TYR A 273 16.47 1.33 1.20
N LEU A 274 15.35 0.89 1.78
CA LEU A 274 14.75 1.53 2.95
C LEU A 274 15.76 1.62 4.11
N GLN A 275 16.46 0.52 4.37
CA GLN A 275 17.46 0.47 5.42
C GLN A 275 18.67 1.38 5.11
N VAL A 276 19.21 1.31 3.90
CA VAL A 276 20.37 2.13 3.50
C VAL A 276 20.04 3.61 3.57
N ALA A 277 18.89 4.02 3.01
CA ALA A 277 18.43 5.41 3.02
C ALA A 277 18.19 5.93 4.44
N ALA A 278 17.74 5.06 5.35
CA ALA A 278 17.49 5.42 6.73
C ALA A 278 18.75 5.54 7.60
N THR A 279 19.78 4.75 7.30
CA THR A 279 20.97 4.60 8.16
C THR A 279 22.20 5.34 7.65
N THR A 280 22.24 5.68 6.35
CA THR A 280 23.37 6.38 5.74
C THR A 280 23.23 7.90 5.96
N PRO A 281 24.18 8.55 6.67
CA PRO A 281 24.16 10.00 6.84
C PRO A 281 24.15 10.71 5.50
N ASP A 282 23.37 11.78 5.41
CA ASP A 282 23.27 12.63 4.22
C ASP A 282 22.92 11.88 2.91
N PHE A 283 22.34 10.68 3.01
CA PHE A 283 21.97 9.91 1.82
C PHE A 283 21.12 10.72 0.84
N VAL A 284 21.39 10.61 -0.45
CA VAL A 284 20.53 11.19 -1.47
C VAL A 284 20.36 10.13 -2.53
N ASN A 285 19.12 9.98 -3.01
CA ASN A 285 18.84 9.12 -4.13
C ASN A 285 19.82 9.39 -5.29
N PRO A 286 20.37 8.33 -5.90
CA PRO A 286 21.22 8.51 -7.06
C PRO A 286 20.41 9.13 -8.20
N THR A 287 21.04 10.00 -8.98
CA THR A 287 20.47 10.48 -10.24
C THR A 287 20.25 9.28 -11.16
N ILE A 288 19.01 9.09 -11.59
CA ILE A 288 18.69 8.06 -12.57
C ILE A 288 18.42 8.67 -13.94
N VAL A 289 18.96 8.03 -14.96
CA VAL A 289 18.64 8.30 -16.36
C VAL A 289 17.72 7.19 -16.81
N ALA A 290 16.45 7.51 -17.03
CA ALA A 290 15.49 6.55 -17.55
C ALA A 290 15.89 6.15 -18.98
N LEU A 291 15.96 4.85 -19.24
CA LEU A 291 16.22 4.35 -20.58
C LEU A 291 14.94 4.50 -21.41
N LYS A 292 15.04 5.18 -22.55
CA LYS A 292 13.93 5.25 -23.50
C LYS A 292 13.76 3.86 -24.12
N ARG A 293 12.58 3.24 -23.99
CA ARG A 293 12.29 2.05 -24.80
C ARG A 293 12.29 2.44 -26.29
N PRO A 294 12.76 1.54 -27.17
CA PRO A 294 12.47 1.68 -28.59
C PRO A 294 10.96 1.80 -28.76
N GLU A 295 10.50 2.76 -29.55
CA GLU A 295 9.08 2.85 -29.90
C GLU A 295 8.70 1.55 -30.61
N GLU A 296 7.86 0.73 -29.96
CA GLU A 296 7.27 -0.40 -30.64
C GLU A 296 6.36 0.14 -31.75
N PRO A 297 6.46 -0.40 -32.98
CA PRO A 297 5.57 0.03 -34.04
C PRO A 297 4.13 -0.19 -33.58
N MET A 298 3.33 0.88 -33.59
CA MET A 298 1.92 0.85 -33.24
C MET A 298 1.22 -0.23 -34.07
N GLU A 299 0.90 -1.38 -33.47
CA GLU A 299 0.38 -2.54 -34.20
C GLU A 299 -1.08 -2.39 -34.62
N ASP A 300 -1.84 -1.45 -34.08
CA ASP A 300 -3.25 -1.27 -34.42
C ASP A 300 -3.55 0.13 -34.94
N ASN A 301 -3.28 0.36 -36.23
CA ASN A 301 -4.04 1.39 -36.93
C ASN A 301 -5.41 0.80 -37.27
N TRP A 302 -6.44 1.11 -36.47
CA TRP A 302 -7.84 0.71 -36.69
C TRP A 302 -8.31 0.96 -38.15
N GLU A 303 -7.79 2.00 -38.79
CA GLU A 303 -8.12 2.32 -40.19
C GLU A 303 -7.55 1.29 -41.18
N LYS A 304 -6.51 0.54 -40.81
CA LYS A 304 -5.88 -0.52 -41.61
C LYS A 304 -6.48 -1.90 -41.35
N VAL A 305 -7.30 -2.07 -40.32
CA VAL A 305 -8.04 -3.31 -40.08
C VAL A 305 -9.06 -3.48 -41.20
N PRO A 306 -9.03 -4.57 -42.00
CA PRO A 306 -10.01 -4.82 -43.06
C PRO A 306 -11.44 -4.77 -42.53
N GLU A 307 -12.36 -4.21 -43.30
CA GLU A 307 -13.74 -3.95 -42.84
C GLU A 307 -14.47 -5.23 -42.41
N GLU A 308 -14.18 -6.36 -43.07
CA GLU A 308 -14.66 -7.70 -42.75
C GLU A 308 -14.16 -8.25 -41.40
N SER A 309 -13.05 -7.71 -40.90
CA SER A 309 -12.48 -8.08 -39.59
C SER A 309 -12.92 -7.14 -38.48
N ARG A 310 -13.58 -6.03 -38.83
CA ARG A 310 -14.15 -5.11 -37.84
C ARG A 310 -15.44 -5.71 -37.27
N PRO A 311 -15.73 -5.52 -35.98
CA PRO A 311 -16.98 -5.97 -35.38
C PRO A 311 -18.18 -5.35 -36.12
N SER A 312 -19.01 -6.19 -36.74
CA SER A 312 -20.21 -5.72 -37.44
C SER A 312 -21.33 -5.43 -36.45
N ILE A 313 -21.88 -4.22 -36.48
CA ILE A 313 -23.12 -3.89 -35.76
C ILE A 313 -24.30 -4.23 -36.67
N SER A 314 -24.93 -5.39 -36.49
CA SER A 314 -26.19 -5.71 -37.16
C SER A 314 -27.37 -5.17 -36.35
N ILE A 315 -28.18 -4.30 -36.93
CA ILE A 315 -29.46 -3.89 -36.36
C ILE A 315 -30.45 -5.03 -36.59
N GLY A 316 -30.93 -5.66 -35.51
CA GLY A 316 -31.94 -6.70 -35.59
C GLY A 316 -33.23 -6.15 -36.19
N VAL A 317 -33.61 -6.62 -37.38
CA VAL A 317 -34.90 -6.32 -37.98
C VAL A 317 -35.97 -7.11 -37.21
N GLU A 318 -36.81 -6.43 -36.44
CA GLU A 318 -38.05 -7.01 -35.92
C GLU A 318 -38.93 -7.43 -37.11
N ASN A 319 -38.97 -8.73 -37.40
CA ASN A 319 -39.99 -9.31 -38.26
C ASN A 319 -41.36 -9.20 -37.57
N ARG A 320 -42.11 -8.14 -37.88
CA ARG A 320 -43.58 -8.15 -37.69
C ARG A 320 -44.21 -8.72 -38.95
N GLY A 321 -44.37 -10.04 -38.95
CA GLY A 321 -45.16 -10.75 -39.94
C GLY A 321 -46.66 -10.63 -39.65
N THR A 322 -47.38 -10.15 -40.67
CA THR A 322 -48.81 -10.27 -41.02
C THR A 322 -49.86 -9.91 -39.99
#